data_AF-A0A252DD44-F1
#
_entry.id   AF-A0A252DD44-F1
#
_cell.length_a   1.000
_cell.length_b   1.000
_cell.length_c   1.000
_cell.angle_alpha   90.00
_cell.angle_beta   90.00
_cell.angle_gamma   90.00
#
_symmetry.space_group_name_H-M   'P 1'
#
loop_
_entity.id
_entity.type
_entity.pdbx_description
1 polymer ?
#
loop_
_entity_poly.entity_id
_entity_poly.type
_entity_poly.pdbx_seq_one_letter_code
_entity_poly.pdbx_strand_id
1 'polypeptide(L)'
;MAKLNSLQKLIEIANEHGIICQPVEQECLIASLPGHDNFLLAFTWSGAIEPEAPEHELIAISVQDIAKEVTVVAWQIPSYLFGSVLRQAQMLVAAHLEFIK
;
A
#
# COMPACT_ATOMS: atom_id res chain seq x y z
N MET A 1 1.61 -5.53 -21.26
CA MET A 1 3.04 -5.45 -20.90
C MET A 1 3.34 -4.34 -19.90
N ALA A 2 2.85 -3.10 -20.09
CA ALA A 2 3.12 -1.99 -19.17
C ALA A 2 2.71 -2.23 -17.70
N LYS A 3 1.47 -2.69 -17.43
CA LYS A 3 0.98 -2.97 -16.06
C LYS A 3 1.83 -3.99 -15.29
N LEU A 4 2.38 -5.00 -15.97
CA LEU A 4 3.22 -6.04 -15.33
C LEU A 4 4.55 -5.45 -14.83
N ASN A 5 5.16 -4.57 -15.62
CA ASN A 5 6.39 -3.87 -15.26
C ASN A 5 6.15 -2.89 -14.10
N SER A 6 5.02 -2.18 -14.11
CA SER A 6 4.66 -1.27 -13.02
C SER A 6 4.36 -2.01 -11.72
N LEU A 7 3.75 -3.20 -11.77
CA LEU A 7 3.54 -4.05 -10.59
C LEU A 7 4.87 -4.55 -9.99
N GLN A 8 5.78 -5.02 -10.85
CA GLN A 8 7.13 -5.46 -10.42
C GLN A 8 7.90 -4.34 -9.71
N LYS A 9 7.84 -3.11 -10.22
CA LYS A 9 8.47 -1.95 -9.59
C LYS A 9 7.94 -1.67 -8.18
N LEU A 10 6.63 -1.82 -7.95
CA LEU A 10 6.05 -1.65 -6.62
C LEU A 10 6.50 -2.76 -5.65
N ILE A 11 6.59 -3.99 -6.15
CA ILE A 11 7.10 -5.13 -5.36
C ILE A 11 8.56 -4.90 -4.97
N GLU A 12 9.40 -4.41 -5.89
CA GLU A 12 10.80 -4.09 -5.60
C GLU A 12 10.92 -3.04 -4.48
N ILE A 13 10.19 -1.92 -4.59
CA ILE A 13 10.19 -0.87 -3.56
C ILE A 13 9.70 -1.39 -2.21
N ALA A 14 8.65 -2.22 -2.21
CA ALA A 14 8.14 -2.82 -0.98
C ALA A 14 9.15 -3.77 -0.32
N ASN A 15 9.82 -4.61 -1.13
CA ASN A 15 10.86 -5.53 -0.64
C ASN A 15 12.07 -4.78 -0.06
N GLU A 16 12.49 -3.64 -0.64
CA GLU A 16 13.53 -2.76 -0.08
C GLU A 16 13.18 -2.25 1.33
N HIS A 17 11.88 -2.18 1.64
CA HIS A 17 11.36 -1.78 2.95
C HIS A 17 11.02 -2.98 3.86
N GLY A 18 11.40 -4.19 3.46
CA GLY A 18 11.14 -5.42 4.22
C GLY A 18 9.68 -5.88 4.20
N ILE A 19 8.87 -5.35 3.28
CA ILE A 19 7.44 -5.63 3.17
C ILE A 19 7.21 -6.74 2.13
N ILE A 20 6.75 -7.90 2.59
CA ILE A 20 6.54 -9.07 1.73
C ILE A 20 5.16 -8.96 1.07
N CYS A 21 5.16 -8.88 -0.25
CA CYS A 21 3.96 -8.73 -1.05
C CYS A 21 3.41 -10.09 -1.54
N GLN A 22 2.10 -10.26 -1.43
CA GLN A 22 1.31 -11.30 -2.05
C GLN A 22 0.48 -10.67 -3.18
N PRO A 23 0.71 -11.05 -4.45
CA PRO A 23 -0.14 -10.60 -5.54
C PRO A 23 -1.51 -11.27 -5.44
N VAL A 24 -2.59 -10.48 -5.44
CA VAL A 24 -3.96 -11.00 -5.44
C VAL A 24 -4.62 -10.77 -6.78
N GLU A 25 -5.03 -11.90 -7.36
CA GLU A 25 -5.87 -12.17 -8.54
C GLU A 25 -5.61 -11.42 -9.86
N GLN A 26 -5.14 -10.16 -9.89
CA GLN A 26 -4.55 -9.54 -11.10
C GLN A 26 -3.94 -8.13 -10.89
N GLU A 27 -4.34 -7.34 -9.88
CA GLU A 27 -3.91 -5.92 -9.78
C GLU A 27 -3.76 -5.38 -8.34
N CYS A 28 -4.16 -6.14 -7.32
CA CYS A 28 -4.08 -5.71 -5.92
C CYS A 28 -2.89 -6.38 -5.22
N LEU A 29 -1.92 -5.59 -4.77
CA LEU A 29 -0.81 -6.08 -3.96
C LEU A 29 -1.21 -5.97 -2.49
N ILE A 30 -1.20 -7.10 -1.80
CA ILE A 30 -1.40 -7.15 -0.36
C ILE A 30 -0.06 -7.46 0.28
N ALA A 31 0.31 -6.74 1.33
CA ALA A 31 1.53 -7.01 2.04
C ALA A 31 1.32 -7.09 3.54
N SER A 32 2.06 -8.00 4.17
CA SER A 32 2.10 -8.11 5.62
C SER A 32 3.01 -7.02 6.18
N LEU A 33 2.52 -6.25 7.14
CA LEU A 33 3.34 -5.26 7.82
C LEU A 33 4.29 -5.95 8.81
N PRO A 34 5.62 -5.77 8.71
CA PRO A 34 6.58 -6.40 9.60
C PRO A 34 6.29 -6.10 11.07
N GLY A 35 6.18 -7.14 11.90
CA GLY A 35 5.90 -7.02 13.33
C GLY A 35 4.43 -6.74 13.67
N HIS A 36 3.54 -6.69 12.69
CA HIS A 36 2.12 -6.39 12.84
C HIS A 36 1.25 -7.39 12.07
N ASP A 37 1.21 -8.63 12.54
CA ASP A 37 0.55 -9.76 11.85
C ASP A 37 -0.96 -9.57 11.61
N ASN A 38 -1.61 -8.71 12.40
CA ASN A 38 -3.03 -8.38 12.25
C ASN A 38 -3.28 -7.24 11.25
N PHE A 39 -2.24 -6.70 10.61
CA PHE A 39 -2.39 -5.58 9.68
C PHE A 39 -1.90 -5.93 8.29
N LEU A 40 -2.75 -5.62 7.31
CA LEU A 40 -2.43 -5.76 5.90
C LEU A 40 -2.33 -4.38 5.26
N LEU A 41 -1.34 -4.22 4.39
CA LEU A 41 -1.20 -3.08 3.51
C LEU A 41 -1.63 -3.50 2.09
N ALA A 42 -2.74 -2.98 1.60
CA ALA A 42 -3.18 -3.21 0.23
C ALA A 42 -2.86 -2.00 -0.64
N PHE A 43 -2.30 -2.21 -1.82
CA PHE A 43 -1.98 -1.14 -2.77
C PHE A 43 -2.10 -1.57 -4.22
N THR A 44 -2.49 -0.62 -5.07
CA THR A 44 -2.66 -0.83 -6.51
C THR A 44 -2.44 0.46 -7.27
N TRP A 45 -2.08 0.34 -8.55
CA TRP A 45 -2.05 1.49 -9.45
C TRP A 45 -3.46 2.04 -9.60
N SER A 46 -3.65 3.30 -9.25
CA SER A 46 -4.92 3.98 -9.43
C SER A 46 -5.02 4.42 -10.90
N GLY A 47 -5.67 3.59 -11.72
CA GLY A 47 -6.13 4.00 -13.04
C GLY A 47 -7.50 4.65 -12.95
N ALA A 48 -7.62 5.93 -13.35
CA ALA A 48 -8.81 6.81 -13.30
C ALA A 48 -9.13 7.34 -11.88
N ILE A 49 -9.51 8.61 -11.67
CA ILE A 49 -10.58 9.39 -12.31
C ILE A 49 -10.20 10.90 -12.33
N GLU A 50 -9.50 11.39 -13.35
CA GLU A 50 -9.56 12.82 -13.72
C GLU A 50 -9.52 12.92 -15.25
N PRO A 51 -10.23 13.90 -15.87
CA PRO A 51 -10.29 14.06 -17.32
C PRO A 51 -8.94 14.47 -17.93
N GLU A 52 -7.99 14.91 -17.12
CA GLU A 52 -6.63 15.25 -17.52
C GLU A 52 -5.70 14.12 -17.10
N ALA A 53 -4.78 13.72 -18.00
CA ALA A 53 -3.77 12.73 -17.67
C ALA A 53 -2.91 13.30 -16.54
N PRO A 54 -2.92 12.70 -15.33
CA PRO A 54 -2.15 13.24 -14.23
C PRO A 54 -0.67 13.24 -14.63
N GLU A 55 0.05 14.33 -14.29
CA GLU A 55 1.49 14.46 -14.57
C GLU A 55 2.31 13.29 -13.97
N HIS A 56 1.73 12.59 -12.99
CA HIS A 56 2.33 11.47 -12.28
C HIS A 56 1.38 10.29 -12.15
N GLU A 57 1.92 9.07 -12.26
CA GLU A 57 1.17 7.85 -12.01
C GLU A 57 0.77 7.76 -10.52
N LEU A 58 -0.50 7.48 -10.24
CA LEU A 58 -1.06 7.44 -8.89
C LEU A 58 -1.18 6.00 -8.36
N ILE A 59 -1.00 5.84 -7.05
CA ILE A 59 -1.15 4.58 -6.32
C ILE A 59 -2.23 4.77 -5.25
N ALA A 60 -3.21 3.88 -5.20
CA ALA A 60 -4.13 3.77 -4.09
C ALA A 60 -3.54 2.83 -3.03
N ILE A 61 -3.59 3.22 -1.76
CA ILE A 61 -3.05 2.46 -0.63
C ILE A 61 -4.10 2.42 0.48
N SER A 62 -4.22 1.28 1.15
CA SER A 62 -5.01 1.13 2.37
C SER A 62 -4.33 0.25 3.39
N VAL A 63 -4.56 0.54 4.67
CA VAL A 63 -4.14 -0.30 5.81
C VAL A 63 -5.38 -0.88 6.47
N GLN A 64 -5.41 -2.20 6.64
CA GLN A 64 -6.54 -2.95 7.16
C GLN A 64 -6.13 -3.65 8.46
N ASP A 65 -6.94 -3.52 9.52
CA ASP A 65 -6.88 -4.35 10.72
C ASP A 65 -7.76 -5.58 10.48
N ILE A 66 -7.14 -6.73 10.24
CA ILE A 66 -7.84 -7.97 9.91
C ILE A 66 -8.52 -8.58 11.13
N ALA A 67 -8.00 -8.31 12.34
CA ALA A 67 -8.61 -8.83 13.56
C ALA A 67 -9.94 -8.15 13.86
N LYS A 68 -10.14 -6.94 13.34
CA LYS A 68 -11.35 -6.13 13.52
C LYS A 68 -12.18 -5.97 12.26
N GLU A 69 -11.70 -6.47 11.12
CA GLU A 69 -12.33 -6.31 9.81
C GLU A 69 -12.58 -4.84 9.43
N VAL A 70 -11.67 -3.93 9.80
CA VAL A 70 -11.79 -2.48 9.51
C VAL A 70 -10.62 -1.94 8.69
N THR A 71 -10.91 -0.96 7.84
CA THR A 71 -9.88 -0.13 7.21
C THR A 71 -9.48 0.98 8.18
N VAL A 72 -8.20 1.01 8.57
CA VAL A 72 -7.65 2.04 9.46
C VAL A 72 -7.48 3.35 8.70
N VAL A 73 -7.00 3.26 7.46
CA VAL A 73 -6.76 4.41 6.60
C VAL A 73 -6.72 3.99 5.13
N ALA A 74 -7.07 4.90 4.25
CA ALA A 74 -6.83 4.79 2.81
C ALA A 74 -6.48 6.16 2.23
N TRP A 75 -5.54 6.18 1.29
CA TRP A 75 -5.16 7.40 0.57
C TRP A 75 -4.69 7.07 -0.85
N GLN A 76 -4.64 8.11 -1.68
CA GLN A 76 -4.05 8.06 -3.01
C GLN A 76 -2.80 8.94 -3.03
N ILE A 77 -1.71 8.44 -3.60
CA ILE A 77 -0.43 9.16 -3.65
C ILE A 77 0.19 9.09 -5.05
N PRO A 78 1.05 10.05 -5.41
CA PRO A 78 1.98 9.88 -6.52
C PRO A 78 2.95 8.72 -6.28
N SER A 79 3.28 7.98 -7.34
CA SER A 79 4.10 6.77 -7.24
C SER A 79 5.52 6.99 -6.76
N TYR A 80 6.10 8.16 -7.01
CA TYR A 80 7.43 8.52 -6.51
C TYR A 80 7.47 8.67 -4.99
N LEU A 81 6.32 8.82 -4.31
CA LEU A 81 6.22 8.86 -2.84
C LEU A 81 6.03 7.49 -2.20
N PHE A 82 5.91 6.41 -2.99
CA PHE A 82 5.52 5.10 -2.49
C PHE A 82 6.38 4.62 -1.32
N GLY A 83 7.71 4.64 -1.48
CA GLY A 83 8.64 4.20 -0.42
C GLY A 83 8.52 4.99 0.89
N SER A 84 8.35 6.32 0.81
CA SER A 84 8.16 7.16 2.00
C SER A 84 6.87 6.82 2.74
N VAL A 85 5.81 6.54 1.99
CA VAL A 85 4.48 6.24 2.54
C VAL A 85 4.42 4.85 3.16
N LEU A 86 5.20 3.88 2.66
CA LEU A 86 5.34 2.57 3.31
C LEU A 86 5.84 2.68 4.76
N ARG A 87 6.84 3.54 5.00
CA ARG A 87 7.35 3.80 6.35
C ARG A 87 6.31 4.49 7.24
N GLN A 88 5.55 5.44 6.68
CA GLN A 88 4.48 6.11 7.41
C GLN A 88 3.35 5.15 7.77
N ALA A 89 3.01 4.20 6.91
CA ALA A 89 2.01 3.18 7.20
C ALA A 89 2.43 2.30 8.40
N GLN A 90 3.71 1.92 8.50
CA GLN A 90 4.24 1.21 9.68
C GLN A 90 4.10 2.04 10.96
N MET A 91 4.50 3.32 10.92
CA MET A 91 4.37 4.23 12.06
C MET A 91 2.91 4.44 12.48
N LEU A 92 2.00 4.55 11.51
CA LEU A 92 0.57 4.71 11.77
C LEU A 92 -0.02 3.49 12.48
N VAL A 93 0.35 2.27 12.06
CA VAL A 93 -0.11 1.05 12.74
C VAL A 93 0.39 0.99 14.18
N ALA A 94 1.65 1.35 14.42
CA ALA A 94 2.19 1.43 15.78
C ALA A 94 1.39 2.42 16.65
N ALA A 95 1.10 3.63 16.14
CA ALA A 95 0.29 4.62 16.83
C ALA A 95 -1.17 4.17 17.04
N HIS A 96 -1.77 3.50 16.06
CA HIS A 96 -3.13 2.96 16.17
C HIS A 96 -3.23 1.90 17.27
N LEU A 97 -2.23 1.01 17.36
CA LEU A 97 -2.13 0.03 18.44
C LEU A 97 -1.96 0.67 19.82
N GLU A 98 -1.22 1.78 19.94
CA GLU A 98 -1.13 2.54 21.19
C GLU A 98 -2.46 3.20 21.58
N PHE A 99 -3.22 3.72 20.61
CA PHE A 99 -4.51 4.35 20.86
C PHE A 99 -5.61 3.37 21.31
N ILE A 100 -5.58 2.13 20.82
CA ILE A 100 -6.57 1.10 21.15
C ILE A 100 -6.35 0.46 22.53
N LYS A 101 -5.12 0.52 23.05
CA LYS A 101 -4.78 0.02 24.39
C LYS A 101 -5.45 0.86 25.48
#